data_AF-R7U946-F1
#
_entry.id   AF-R7U946-F1
#
_cell.length_a   1.000
_cell.length_b   1.000
_cell.length_c   1.000
_cell.angle_alpha   90.00
_cell.angle_beta   90.00
_cell.angle_gamma   90.00
#
_symmetry.space_group_name_H-M   'P 1'
#
loop_
_entity.id
_entity.type
_entity.pdbx_description
1 polymer ?
#
loop_
_entity_poly.entity_id
_entity_poly.type
_entity_poly.pdbx_seq_one_letter_code
_entity_poly.pdbx_strand_id
1 'polypeptide(L)'
;MWRLDDDSYLLAPIPFDIFQFMENHNIDYGYLSIGSEIESCVVGLWEAVEHYAEQNGASTEFYRKWKYPMYYFNNFEISRRSIWTSQEYRSYIDYIDHKGGIYFHRWGDAPIKSLGVTLTVQEKRTFCFRDVIQYHHSVYNLPPGFPHHNISEIH
;
A
#
# COMPACT_ATOMS: atom_id res chain seq x y z
N MET A 1 3.86 8.43 8.87
CA MET A 1 2.44 8.68 8.56
C MET A 1 1.71 7.37 8.72
N TRP A 2 0.46 7.41 9.19
CA TRP A 2 -0.40 6.24 9.26
C TRP A 2 -1.72 6.59 8.57
N ARG A 3 -2.04 5.87 7.49
CA ARG A 3 -3.35 5.90 6.83
C ARG A 3 -4.24 4.81 7.41
N LEU A 4 -5.43 5.22 7.80
CA LEU A 4 -6.54 4.38 8.20
C LEU A 4 -7.75 4.84 7.39
N ASP A 5 -8.39 3.94 6.66
CA ASP A 5 -9.61 4.27 5.91
C ASP A 5 -10.79 4.50 6.87
N ASP A 6 -11.80 5.23 6.41
CA ASP A 6 -13.01 5.55 7.19
C ASP A 6 -13.82 4.30 7.58
N ASP A 7 -13.81 3.26 6.73
CA ASP A 7 -14.46 1.99 6.99
C ASP A 7 -13.55 0.94 7.67
N SER A 8 -12.56 1.42 8.44
CA SER A 8 -11.54 0.59 9.09
C SER A 8 -11.61 0.66 10.61
N TYR A 9 -11.42 -0.49 11.26
CA TYR A 9 -11.52 -0.62 12.71
C TYR A 9 -10.30 -1.35 13.28
N LEU A 10 -9.69 -0.77 14.30
CA LEU A 10 -8.80 -1.50 15.19
C LEU A 10 -9.65 -2.28 16.19
N LEU A 11 -9.50 -3.59 16.22
CA LEU A 11 -10.30 -4.49 17.06
C LEU A 11 -9.73 -4.62 18.48
N ALA A 12 -8.47 -4.21 18.67
CA ALA A 12 -7.80 -4.18 19.96
C ALA A 12 -6.77 -3.04 20.01
N PRO A 13 -6.41 -2.53 21.20
CA PRO A 13 -5.30 -1.61 21.36
C PRO A 13 -3.99 -2.22 20.85
N ILE A 14 -3.17 -1.41 20.17
CA ILE A 14 -1.81 -1.82 19.77
C ILE A 14 -0.90 -1.73 21.00
N PRO A 15 -0.22 -2.81 21.41
CA PRO A 15 0.50 -2.86 22.68
C PRO A 15 1.89 -2.19 22.65
N PHE A 16 2.24 -1.49 21.57
CA PHE A 16 3.54 -0.84 21.37
C PHE A 16 3.42 0.43 20.52
N ASP A 17 4.42 1.31 20.61
CA ASP A 17 4.55 2.45 19.69
C ASP A 17 5.03 1.94 18.32
N ILE A 18 4.12 1.96 17.35
CA ILE A 18 4.37 1.45 16.00
C ILE A 18 5.40 2.27 15.23
N PHE A 19 5.47 3.59 15.47
CA PHE A 19 6.45 4.44 14.82
C PHE A 19 7.84 4.20 15.41
N GLN A 20 7.94 4.06 16.73
CA GLN A 20 9.20 3.70 17.38
C GLN A 20 9.67 2.30 16.96
N PHE A 21 8.76 1.33 16.81
CA PHE A 21 9.08 0.02 16.24
C PHE A 21 9.67 0.16 14.83
N MET A 22 9.03 0.90 13.94
CA MET A 22 9.54 1.11 12.58
C MET A 22 10.92 1.78 12.57
N GLU A 23 11.15 2.76 13.44
CA GLU A 23 12.45 3.43 13.56
C GLU A 23 13.54 2.45 14.03
N ASN A 24 13.30 1.75 15.15
CA ASN A 24 14.25 0.83 15.75
C ASN A 24 14.61 -0.36 14.85
N HIS A 25 13.66 -0.79 14.02
CA HIS A 25 13.82 -1.95 13.12
C HIS A 25 14.16 -1.56 11.67
N ASN A 26 14.42 -0.28 11.39
CA ASN A 26 14.75 0.20 10.04
C ASN A 26 13.68 -0.12 8.98
N ILE A 27 12.41 -0.04 9.36
CA ILE A 27 11.27 -0.25 8.48
C ILE A 27 10.81 1.09 7.93
N ASP A 28 10.56 1.13 6.62
CA ASP A 28 10.08 2.30 5.89
C ASP A 28 8.61 2.20 5.53
N TYR A 29 8.12 0.99 5.24
CA TYR A 29 6.76 0.74 4.78
C TYR A 29 6.12 -0.47 5.46
N GLY A 30 5.00 -0.24 6.13
CA GLY A 30 4.22 -1.20 6.90
C GLY A 30 2.87 -1.44 6.27
N TYR A 31 2.48 -2.71 6.16
CA TYR A 31 1.21 -3.15 5.56
C TYR A 31 0.60 -4.30 6.36
N LEU A 32 -0.68 -4.63 6.12
CA LEU A 32 -1.35 -5.80 6.69
C LEU A 32 -1.61 -6.90 5.66
N SER A 33 -1.94 -6.52 4.43
CA SER A 33 -2.27 -7.48 3.39
C SER A 33 -1.80 -7.05 2.01
N ILE A 34 -1.59 -8.06 1.17
CA ILE A 34 -1.39 -7.93 -0.26
C ILE A 34 -2.64 -8.52 -0.90
N GLY A 35 -3.27 -7.75 -1.78
CA GLY A 35 -4.39 -8.16 -2.61
C GLY A 35 -3.96 -8.38 -4.05
N SER A 36 -4.93 -8.76 -4.88
CA SER A 36 -4.81 -8.83 -6.34
C SER A 36 -5.90 -7.96 -6.94
N GLU A 37 -5.54 -7.10 -7.88
CA GLU A 37 -6.48 -6.18 -8.53
C GLU A 37 -7.23 -6.89 -9.67
N ILE A 38 -8.36 -6.32 -10.07
CA ILE A 38 -9.07 -6.72 -11.28
C ILE A 38 -8.25 -6.25 -12.49
N GLU A 39 -7.83 -7.17 -13.37
CA GLU A 39 -6.94 -6.88 -14.49
C GLU A 39 -7.42 -5.73 -15.38
N SER A 40 -8.73 -5.62 -15.62
CA SER A 40 -9.32 -4.54 -16.41
C SER A 40 -9.10 -3.13 -15.82
N CYS A 41 -8.77 -3.04 -14.53
CA CYS A 41 -8.54 -1.80 -13.80
C CYS A 41 -7.05 -1.41 -13.73
N VAL A 42 -6.17 -2.26 -14.25
CA VAL A 42 -4.71 -2.03 -14.30
C VAL A 42 -4.16 -2.20 -15.71
N VAL A 43 -5.03 -2.16 -16.72
CA VAL A 43 -4.65 -2.21 -18.14
C VAL A 43 -3.60 -1.14 -18.41
N GLY A 44 -2.43 -1.54 -18.92
CA GLY A 44 -1.34 -0.65 -19.28
C GLY A 44 -0.50 -0.13 -18.10
N LEU A 45 -0.86 -0.44 -16.85
CA LEU A 45 -0.15 0.10 -15.68
C LEU A 45 1.25 -0.50 -15.56
N TRP A 46 1.38 -1.82 -15.59
CA TRP A 46 2.68 -2.48 -15.44
C TRP A 46 3.60 -2.15 -16.61
N GLU A 47 3.07 -2.10 -17.83
CA GLU A 47 3.84 -1.70 -19.01
C GLU A 47 4.33 -0.25 -18.91
N ALA A 48 3.49 0.66 -18.39
CA ALA A 48 3.91 2.03 -18.14
C ALA A 48 5.02 2.11 -17.09
N VAL A 49 4.91 1.34 -16.00
CA VAL A 49 5.90 1.30 -14.91
C VAL A 49 7.21 0.66 -15.38
N GLU A 50 7.17 -0.42 -16.16
CA GLU A 50 8.36 -1.05 -16.73
C GLU A 50 9.11 -0.06 -17.61
N HIS A 51 8.40 0.63 -18.50
CA HIS A 51 9.01 1.64 -19.36
C HIS A 51 9.61 2.80 -18.56
N TYR A 52 8.96 3.24 -17.47
CA TYR A 52 9.55 4.21 -16.55
C TYR A 52 10.84 3.69 -15.92
N ALA A 53 10.82 2.45 -15.42
CA ALA A 53 11.93 1.82 -14.73
C ALA A 53 13.16 1.66 -15.65
N GLU A 54 12.94 1.27 -16.91
CA GLU A 54 13.99 1.18 -17.93
C GLU A 54 14.58 2.54 -18.29
N GLN A 55 13.73 3.53 -18.58
CA GLN A 55 14.17 4.86 -19.00
C GLN A 55 14.95 5.62 -17.92
N ASN A 56 14.65 5.38 -16.65
CA ASN A 56 15.24 6.11 -15.52
C ASN A 56 16.26 5.28 -14.73
N GLY A 57 16.55 4.05 -15.14
CA GLY A 57 17.41 3.14 -14.38
C GLY A 57 16.87 2.82 -12.97
N ALA A 58 15.55 2.85 -12.80
CA ALA A 58 14.87 2.69 -11.51
C ALA A 58 14.43 1.24 -11.23
N SER A 59 14.73 0.29 -12.14
CA SER A 59 14.38 -1.13 -11.95
C SER A 59 15.15 -1.74 -10.77
N THR A 60 14.43 -2.05 -9.69
CA THR A 60 15.00 -2.69 -8.49
C THR A 60 14.82 -4.21 -8.52
N GLU A 61 15.54 -4.93 -7.65
CA GLU A 61 15.25 -6.35 -7.41
C GLU A 61 13.83 -6.56 -6.84
N PHE A 62 13.38 -5.64 -5.98
CA PHE A 62 12.07 -5.73 -5.36
C PHE A 62 10.94 -5.60 -6.38
N TYR A 63 11.02 -4.61 -7.28
CA TYR A 63 10.08 -4.44 -8.38
C TYR A 63 10.03 -5.68 -9.29
N ARG A 64 11.18 -6.24 -9.66
CA ARG A 64 11.24 -7.45 -10.52
C ARG A 64 10.62 -8.70 -9.89
N LYS A 65 10.56 -8.79 -8.56
CA LYS A 65 9.87 -9.87 -7.84
C LYS A 65 8.37 -9.61 -7.66
N TRP A 66 7.93 -8.36 -7.82
CA TRP A 66 6.55 -7.97 -7.57
C TRP A 66 5.64 -8.49 -8.69
N LYS A 67 4.64 -9.30 -8.32
CA LYS A 67 3.80 -10.01 -9.29
C LYS A 67 2.64 -9.15 -9.76
N TYR A 68 2.36 -9.16 -11.05
CA TYR A 68 1.11 -8.64 -11.59
C TYR A 68 -0.09 -9.54 -11.17
N PRO A 69 -1.28 -9.00 -10.85
CA PRO A 69 -1.62 -7.60 -10.56
C PRO A 69 -1.70 -7.36 -9.04
N MET A 70 -0.65 -7.72 -8.29
CA MET A 70 -0.64 -7.61 -6.83
C MET A 70 -0.45 -6.18 -6.35
N TYR A 71 -1.04 -5.86 -5.20
CA TYR A 71 -0.91 -4.56 -4.55
C TYR A 71 -1.01 -4.70 -3.04
N TYR A 72 -0.38 -3.80 -2.29
CA TYR A 72 -0.63 -3.61 -0.86
C TYR A 72 -2.02 -3.02 -0.65
N PHE A 73 -2.87 -3.72 0.11
CA PHE A 73 -4.20 -3.21 0.47
C PHE A 73 -4.04 -2.03 1.42
N ASN A 74 -4.06 -0.82 0.86
CA ASN A 74 -3.54 0.38 1.49
C ASN A 74 -4.56 1.14 2.35
N ASN A 75 -5.74 0.56 2.59
CA ASN A 75 -6.71 0.98 3.61
C ASN A 75 -6.05 0.98 5.01
N PHE A 76 -5.02 0.14 5.18
CA PHE A 76 -4.02 0.29 6.23
C PHE A 76 -2.64 0.52 5.61
N GLU A 77 -1.98 1.61 5.98
CA GLU A 77 -0.58 1.86 5.61
C GLU A 77 0.13 2.63 6.72
N ILE A 78 1.34 2.21 7.08
CA ILE A 78 2.22 3.02 7.92
C ILE A 78 3.54 3.21 7.19
N SER A 79 3.93 4.45 6.95
CA SER A 79 5.03 4.75 6.05
C SER A 79 5.87 5.93 6.52
N ARG A 80 7.18 5.89 6.21
CA ARG A 80 8.04 7.07 6.32
C ARG A 80 7.62 8.10 5.28
N ARG A 81 7.46 9.35 5.72
CA ARG A 81 7.10 10.47 4.82
C ARG A 81 8.16 10.69 3.73
N SER A 82 9.41 10.33 3.99
CA SER A 82 10.51 10.46 3.04
C SER A 82 10.28 9.67 1.76
N ILE A 83 9.54 8.56 1.78
CA ILE A 83 9.18 7.82 0.56
C ILE A 83 8.41 8.74 -0.39
N TRP A 84 7.32 9.34 0.08
CA TRP A 84 6.39 10.12 -0.76
C TRP A 84 6.94 11.51 -1.15
N THR A 85 8.00 11.95 -0.48
CA THR A 85 8.63 13.25 -0.74
C THR A 85 9.97 13.14 -1.43
N SER A 86 10.45 11.91 -1.69
CA SER A 86 11.68 11.66 -2.43
C SER A 86 11.54 12.10 -3.89
N GLN A 87 12.68 12.41 -4.51
CA GLN A 87 12.70 12.79 -5.92
C GLN A 87 12.31 11.60 -6.81
N GLU A 88 12.72 10.40 -6.41
CA GLU A 88 12.46 9.15 -7.11
C GLU A 88 10.96 8.84 -7.16
N TYR A 89 10.26 8.96 -6.04
CA TYR A 89 8.81 8.72 -5.98
C TYR A 89 8.02 9.83 -6.71
N ARG A 90 8.44 11.09 -6.57
CA ARG A 90 7.82 12.22 -7.27
C ARG A 90 7.94 12.08 -8.79
N SER A 91 9.14 11.79 -9.28
CA SER A 91 9.38 11.51 -10.70
C SER A 91 8.51 10.36 -11.21
N TYR A 92 8.36 9.29 -10.42
CA TYR A 92 7.50 8.16 -10.75
C TYR A 92 6.03 8.56 -10.84
N ILE A 93 5.47 9.21 -9.81
CA ILE A 93 4.06 9.55 -9.79
C ILE A 93 3.72 10.60 -10.85
N ASP A 94 4.62 11.55 -11.10
CA ASP A 94 4.47 12.54 -12.18
C ASP A 94 4.40 11.81 -13.54
N TYR A 95 5.29 10.86 -13.80
CA TYR A 95 5.23 10.06 -15.04
C TYR A 95 3.91 9.29 -15.18
N ILE A 96 3.42 8.67 -14.10
CA ILE A 96 2.16 7.93 -14.09
C ILE A 96 0.96 8.84 -14.34
N ASP A 97 0.92 10.01 -13.72
CA ASP A 97 -0.15 11.00 -13.91
C ASP A 97 -0.26 11.42 -15.38
N HIS A 98 0.89 11.70 -16.03
CA HIS A 98 0.93 12.06 -17.46
C HIS A 98 0.47 10.94 -18.40
N LYS A 99 0.44 9.67 -17.97
CA LYS A 99 -0.12 8.58 -18.79
C LYS A 99 -1.64 8.61 -18.85
N GLY A 100 -2.31 9.30 -17.91
CA GLY A 100 -3.76 9.43 -17.88
C GLY A 100 -4.54 8.16 -17.50
N GLY A 101 -3.86 7.05 -17.19
CA GLY A 101 -4.52 5.78 -16.86
C GLY A 101 -5.37 5.82 -15.58
N ILE A 102 -5.09 6.77 -14.68
CA ILE A 102 -5.97 7.07 -13.53
C ILE A 102 -7.38 7.44 -14.01
N TYR A 103 -7.48 8.26 -15.05
CA TYR A 103 -8.76 8.73 -15.61
C TYR A 103 -9.37 7.74 -16.62
N PHE A 104 -8.55 7.14 -17.49
CA PHE A 104 -9.05 6.31 -18.60
C PHE A 104 -9.22 4.82 -18.25
N HIS A 105 -8.48 4.32 -17.25
CA HIS A 105 -8.40 2.87 -16.94
C HIS A 105 -8.63 2.53 -15.47
N ARG A 106 -9.00 3.51 -14.62
CA ARG A 106 -9.25 3.32 -13.19
C ARG A 106 -8.04 2.75 -12.44
N TRP A 107 -6.83 3.20 -12.78
CA TRP A 107 -5.65 2.85 -12.00
C TRP A 107 -5.83 3.35 -10.56
N GLY A 108 -6.04 2.42 -9.64
CA GLY A 108 -6.23 2.72 -8.23
C GLY A 108 -4.94 3.22 -7.58
N ASP A 109 -5.09 3.98 -6.51
CA ASP A 109 -3.96 4.42 -5.70
C ASP A 109 -3.21 3.22 -5.09
N ALA A 110 -3.90 2.15 -4.72
CA ALA A 110 -3.28 0.96 -4.14
C ALA A 110 -2.24 0.28 -5.05
N PRO A 111 -2.55 -0.11 -6.31
CA PRO A 111 -1.54 -0.64 -7.23
C PRO A 111 -0.46 0.38 -7.60
N ILE A 112 -0.82 1.66 -7.82
CA ILE A 112 0.16 2.72 -8.13
C ILE A 112 1.18 2.88 -6.99
N LYS A 113 0.69 3.03 -5.75
CA LYS A 113 1.58 3.19 -4.57
C LYS A 113 2.42 1.95 -4.35
N SER A 114 1.88 0.76 -4.57
CA SER A 114 2.62 -0.50 -4.41
C SER A 114 3.80 -0.59 -5.37
N LEU A 115 3.60 -0.25 -6.64
CA LEU A 115 4.65 -0.21 -7.64
C LEU A 115 5.68 0.90 -7.34
N GLY A 116 5.23 2.08 -6.92
CA GLY A 116 6.13 3.14 -6.48
C GLY A 116 6.99 2.74 -5.27
N VAL A 117 6.42 2.01 -4.31
CA VAL A 117 7.15 1.46 -3.16
C VAL A 117 8.17 0.43 -3.61
N THR A 118 7.84 -0.49 -4.53
CA THR A 118 8.80 -1.50 -4.99
C THR A 118 9.95 -0.89 -5.79
N LEU A 119 9.74 0.25 -6.44
CA LEU A 119 10.79 1.01 -7.13
C LEU A 119 11.68 1.85 -6.19
N THR A 120 11.18 2.26 -5.02
CA THR A 120 11.85 3.28 -4.18
C THR A 120 12.30 2.78 -2.81
N VAL A 121 11.77 1.65 -2.33
CA VAL A 121 12.06 1.07 -1.02
C VAL A 121 12.80 -0.26 -1.19
N GLN A 122 13.73 -0.59 -0.28
CA GLN A 122 14.33 -1.92 -0.26
C GLN A 122 13.35 -2.93 0.34
N GLU A 123 13.17 -4.10 -0.28
CA GLU A 123 12.24 -5.17 0.16
C GLU A 123 12.35 -5.45 1.68
N LYS A 124 13.57 -5.57 2.20
CA LYS A 124 13.86 -5.82 3.63
C LYS A 124 13.45 -4.70 4.60
N ARG A 125 13.12 -3.51 4.08
CA ARG A 125 12.63 -2.35 4.85
C ARG A 125 11.10 -2.28 4.82
N THR A 126 10.44 -3.33 4.35
CA THR A 126 8.99 -3.50 4.47
C THR A 126 8.64 -4.44 5.61
N PHE A 127 7.48 -4.27 6.24
CA PHE A 127 7.03 -5.15 7.33
C PHE A 127 5.53 -5.42 7.27
N CYS A 128 5.16 -6.70 7.44
CA CYS A 128 3.77 -7.13 7.53
C CYS A 128 3.32 -7.15 9.00
N PHE A 129 2.42 -6.24 9.38
CA PHE A 129 1.89 -6.12 10.74
C PHE A 129 0.69 -7.04 11.03
N ARG A 130 0.34 -7.95 10.11
CA ARG A 130 -0.87 -8.79 10.19
C ARG A 130 -0.97 -9.57 11.50
N ASP A 131 0.14 -10.09 12.00
CA ASP A 131 0.16 -10.96 13.18
C ASP A 131 0.14 -10.19 14.51
N VAL A 132 0.31 -8.86 14.46
CA VAL A 132 0.43 -8.00 15.66
C VAL A 132 -0.64 -6.92 15.76
N ILE A 133 -1.39 -6.66 14.69
CA ILE A 133 -2.49 -5.68 14.67
C ILE A 133 -3.79 -6.38 14.31
N GLN A 134 -4.75 -6.32 15.24
CA GLN A 134 -6.10 -6.77 14.97
C GLN A 134 -6.86 -5.65 14.26
N TYR A 135 -7.13 -5.87 12.98
CA TYR A 135 -7.69 -4.88 12.08
C TYR A 135 -8.83 -5.48 11.27
N HIS A 136 -9.88 -4.69 11.08
CA HIS A 136 -11.00 -5.01 10.22
C HIS A 136 -11.25 -3.89 9.22
N HIS A 137 -11.58 -4.27 7.99
CA HIS A 137 -12.06 -3.36 6.95
C HIS A 137 -13.38 -3.93 6.42
N SER A 138 -14.35 -3.07 6.11
CA SER A 138 -15.71 -3.45 5.67
C SER A 138 -15.76 -4.42 4.48
N VAL A 139 -14.72 -4.40 3.63
CA VAL A 139 -14.55 -5.33 2.49
C VAL A 139 -14.33 -6.78 2.93
N TYR A 140 -13.84 -7.02 4.15
CA TYR A 140 -13.71 -8.36 4.73
C TYR A 140 -14.92 -8.66 5.60
N ASN A 141 -15.39 -9.91 5.61
CA ASN A 141 -16.36 -10.34 6.62
C ASN A 141 -15.70 -10.34 8.01
N LEU A 142 -16.44 -9.90 9.03
CA LEU A 142 -16.00 -10.11 10.42
C LEU A 142 -15.84 -11.62 10.68
N PRO A 143 -14.82 -12.06 11.43
CA PRO A 143 -14.70 -13.45 11.84
C PRO A 143 -15.96 -13.89 12.61
N PRO A 144 -16.42 -15.15 12.47
CA PRO A 144 -17.53 -15.68 13.27
C PRO A 144 -17.21 -15.53 14.77
N GLY A 145 -18.09 -14.86 15.51
CA GLY A 145 -17.94 -14.64 16.96
C GLY A 145 -17.44 -13.25 17.37
N PHE A 146 -17.14 -12.35 16.43
CA PHE A 146 -16.98 -10.93 16.75
C PHE A 146 -18.35 -10.31 17.07
N PRO A 147 -18.51 -9.57 18.18
CA PRO A 147 -19.76 -8.93 18.50
C PRO A 147 -20.10 -7.91 17.41
N HIS A 148 -21.24 -8.11 16.73
CA HIS A 148 -21.83 -7.09 15.88
C HIS A 148 -22.22 -5.91 16.77
N HIS A 149 -21.32 -4.96 16.98
CA HIS A 149 -21.74 -3.65 17.44
C HIS A 149 -22.48 -3.02 16.27
N ASN A 150 -23.78 -2.77 16.45
CA ASN A 150 -24.56 -2.03 15.48
C ASN A 150 -23.89 -0.66 15.28
N ILE A 151 -23.27 -0.49 14.12
CA ILE A 151 -22.55 0.72 13.71
C ILE A 151 -23.52 1.92 13.61
N SER A 152 -24.83 1.69 13.74
CA SER A 152 -25.89 2.71 13.80
C SER A 152 -25.97 3.51 15.11
N GLU A 153 -25.15 3.22 16.13
CA GLU A 153 -25.24 3.88 17.45
C GLU A 153 -24.07 4.83 17.78
N ILE A 154 -23.20 5.16 16.83
CA ILE A 154 -22.13 6.14 17.04
C ILE A 154 -22.48 7.43 16.29
N HIS A 155 -23.19 8.33 16.97
CA HIS A 155 -23.41 9.74 16.60
C HIS A 155 -22.90 10.65 17.72
#